data_AF-A0A7Y5SC09-F1
#
_entry.id   AF-A0A7Y5SC09-F1
#
_cell.length_a   1.000
_cell.length_b   1.000
_cell.length_c   1.000
_cell.angle_alpha   90.00
_cell.angle_beta   90.00
_cell.angle_gamma   90.00
#
_symmetry.space_group_name_H-M   'P 1'
#
loop_
_entity.id
_entity.type
_entity.pdbx_description
1 polymer ?
#
loop_
_entity_poly.entity_id
_entity_poly.type
_entity_poly.pdbx_seq_one_letter_code
_entity_poly.pdbx_strand_id
1 'polypeptide(L)'
;MALPIYLLGLRGSGKSTLGRALASRQRALFVDLDDLTASLLKCPTPAEALNKHGQAAFRAAELKALGSPGVARAKVVALGGGTPTAPGAP
;
A
#
# COMPACT_ATOMS: atom_id res chain seq x y z
N MET A 1 17.97 14.01 5.50
CA MET A 1 16.96 12.92 5.51
C MET A 1 16.77 12.43 4.10
N ALA A 2 16.65 11.12 3.87
CA ALA A 2 16.41 10.58 2.53
C ALA A 2 14.90 10.57 2.23
N LEU A 3 14.54 10.92 0.99
CA LEU A 3 13.16 10.95 0.53
C LEU A 3 12.53 9.55 0.57
N PRO A 4 11.21 9.44 0.84
CA PRO A 4 10.49 8.18 0.75
C PRO A 4 10.43 7.66 -0.69
N ILE A 5 10.43 6.34 -0.85
CA ILE A 5 10.37 5.66 -2.15
C ILE A 5 9.01 5.01 -2.31
N TYR A 6 8.29 5.39 -3.36
CA TYR A 6 7.01 4.78 -3.73
C TYR A 6 7.20 3.87 -4.94
N LEU A 7 6.78 2.62 -4.81
CA LEU A 7 6.87 1.61 -5.86
C LEU A 7 5.52 1.50 -6.56
N LEU A 8 5.52 1.76 -7.86
CA LEU A 8 4.36 1.68 -8.75
C LEU A 8 4.46 0.48 -9.68
N GLY A 9 3.31 -0.01 -10.15
CA GLY A 9 3.23 -1.12 -11.10
C GLY A 9 2.06 -2.07 -10.82
N LEU A 10 1.75 -2.90 -11.81
CA LEU A 10 0.63 -3.84 -11.74
C LEU A 10 0.82 -4.92 -10.65
N ARG A 11 -0.28 -5.57 -10.24
CA ARG A 11 -0.21 -6.73 -9.33
C ARG A 11 0.71 -7.80 -9.94
N GLY A 12 1.56 -8.39 -9.11
CA GLY A 12 2.54 -9.39 -9.56
C GLY A 12 3.85 -8.83 -10.16
N SER A 13 4.01 -7.51 -10.30
CA SER A 13 5.24 -6.90 -10.83
C SER A 13 6.44 -6.92 -9.85
N GLY A 14 6.31 -7.58 -8.69
CA GLY A 14 7.40 -7.72 -7.71
C GLY A 14 7.58 -6.55 -6.73
N LYS A 15 6.66 -5.57 -6.66
CA LYS A 15 6.77 -4.41 -5.76
C LYS A 15 6.99 -4.78 -4.30
N SER A 16 6.20 -5.70 -3.76
CA SER A 16 6.32 -6.12 -2.36
C SER A 16 7.64 -6.84 -2.10
N THR A 17 8.13 -7.64 -3.06
CA THR A 17 9.42 -8.32 -2.98
C THR A 17 10.57 -7.31 -2.99
N LEU A 18 10.61 -6.40 -3.96
CA LEU A 18 11.63 -5.38 -4.06
C LEU A 18 11.59 -4.41 -2.88
N GLY A 19 10.39 -3.98 -2.48
CA GLY A 19 10.18 -3.03 -1.38
C GLY A 19 10.69 -3.56 -0.04
N ARG A 20 10.39 -4.82 0.29
CA ARG A 20 10.93 -5.49 1.48
C ARG A 20 12.47 -5.57 1.42
N ALA A 21 13.03 -5.97 0.28
CA ALA A 21 14.49 -6.06 0.13
C ALA A 21 15.17 -4.69 0.27
N LEU A 22 14.58 -3.64 -0.32
CA LEU A 22 15.09 -2.27 -0.28
C LEU A 22 15.04 -1.69 1.14
N ALA A 23 13.92 -1.87 1.83
CA ALA A 23 13.74 -1.39 3.20
C ALA A 23 14.68 -2.12 4.17
N SER A 24 14.86 -3.44 4.02
CA SER A 24 15.80 -4.23 4.81
C SER A 24 17.24 -3.73 4.66
N ARG A 25 17.69 -3.50 3.42
CA ARG A 25 19.03 -2.92 3.15
C ARG A 25 19.24 -1.55 3.79
N GLN A 26 18.17 -0.76 3.90
CA GLN A 26 18.21 0.57 4.52
C GLN A 26 17.89 0.58 6.02
N ARG A 27 17.61 -0.59 6.62
CA ARG A 27 17.10 -0.72 8.00
C ARG A 27 15.90 0.21 8.25
N ALA A 28 15.00 0.28 7.29
CA ALA A 28 13.88 1.21 7.30
C ALA A 28 12.53 0.49 7.26
N LEU A 29 11.45 1.24 7.52
CA LEU A 29 10.10 0.71 7.47
C LEU A 29 9.62 0.54 6.02
N PHE A 30 9.01 -0.62 5.76
CA PHE A 30 8.30 -0.94 4.53
C PHE A 30 6.79 -1.01 4.81
N VAL A 31 5.98 -0.46 3.91
CA VAL A 31 4.52 -0.64 3.91
C VAL A 31 4.09 -1.15 2.55
N ASP A 32 3.27 -2.20 2.54
CA ASP A 32 2.47 -2.58 1.39
C ASP A 32 1.06 -1.99 1.57
N LEU A 33 0.64 -1.15 0.62
CA LEU A 33 -0.60 -0.40 0.75
C LEU A 33 -1.82 -1.33 0.64
N ASP A 34 -1.75 -2.40 -0.16
CA ASP A 34 -2.86 -3.34 -0.31
C ASP A 34 -3.07 -4.10 1.02
N ASP A 35 -1.99 -4.53 1.68
CA ASP A 35 -2.05 -5.22 2.98
C ASP A 35 -2.56 -4.29 4.09
N LEU A 36 -2.11 -3.02 4.10
CA LEU A 36 -2.60 -2.03 5.05
C LEU A 36 -4.10 -1.74 4.83
N THR A 37 -4.54 -1.66 3.58
CA THR A 37 -5.95 -1.46 3.21
C THR A 37 -6.81 -2.62 3.69
N ALA A 38 -6.38 -3.87 3.47
CA ALA A 38 -7.06 -5.06 3.97
C ALA A 38 -7.18 -5.05 5.50
N SER A 39 -6.10 -4.64 6.19
CA SER A 39 -6.07 -4.53 7.65
C SER A 39 -7.08 -3.50 8.17
N LEU A 40 -7.23 -2.35 7.52
CA LEU A 40 -8.26 -1.34 7.88
C LEU A 40 -9.69 -1.87 7.70
N LEU A 41 -9.90 -2.76 6.73
CA LEU A 41 -11.17 -3.44 6.50
C LEU A 41 -11.37 -4.70 7.38
N LYS A 42 -10.42 -4.99 8.28
CA LYS A 42 -10.44 -6.17 9.16
C LYS A 42 -10.50 -7.49 8.36
N CYS A 43 -9.73 -7.54 7.28
CA CYS A 43 -9.54 -8.74 6.46
C CYS A 43 -8.06 -9.14 6.44
N PRO A 44 -7.75 -10.45 6.41
CA PRO A 44 -6.37 -10.94 6.41
C PRO A 44 -5.68 -10.74 5.06
N THR A 45 -6.43 -10.61 3.96
CA THR A 45 -5.87 -10.42 2.61
C THR A 45 -6.64 -9.36 1.81
N PRO A 46 -5.98 -8.70 0.83
CA PRO A 46 -6.66 -7.76 -0.08
C PRO A 46 -7.76 -8.42 -0.90
N ALA A 47 -7.59 -9.70 -1.28
CA ALA A 47 -8.58 -10.45 -2.03
C ALA A 47 -9.86 -10.68 -1.21
N GLU A 48 -9.73 -11.06 0.05
CA GLU A 48 -10.88 -11.20 0.95
C GLU A 48 -11.56 -9.86 1.21
N ALA A 49 -10.78 -8.78 1.39
CA ALA A 49 -11.32 -7.44 1.57
C ALA A 49 -12.16 -7.00 0.36
N LEU A 50 -11.65 -7.22 -0.86
CA LEU A 50 -12.38 -6.93 -2.10
C LEU A 50 -13.64 -7.78 -2.24
N ASN A 51 -13.56 -9.09 -1.96
CA ASN A 51 -14.71 -9.99 -2.09
C ASN A 51 -15.82 -9.66 -1.07
N LYS A 52 -15.44 -9.30 0.16
CA LYS A 52 -16.39 -9.04 1.25
C LYS A 52 -16.99 -7.63 1.20
N HIS A 53 -16.19 -6.62 0.87
CA HIS A 53 -16.60 -5.22 0.97
C HIS A 53 -16.82 -4.55 -0.40
N GLY A 54 -16.37 -5.17 -1.49
CA GLY A 54 -16.44 -4.64 -2.84
C GLY A 54 -15.37 -3.58 -3.14
N GLN A 55 -15.22 -3.29 -4.43
CA GLN A 55 -14.19 -2.38 -4.95
C GLN A 55 -14.31 -0.95 -4.40
N ALA A 56 -15.53 -0.43 -4.25
CA ALA A 56 -15.75 0.94 -3.79
C ALA A 56 -15.27 1.15 -2.34
N ALA A 57 -15.61 0.23 -1.44
CA ALA A 57 -15.14 0.27 -0.06
C ALA A 57 -13.63 0.08 0.04
N PHE A 58 -13.06 -0.81 -0.78
CA PHE A 58 -11.61 -1.01 -0.87
C PHE A 58 -10.90 0.28 -1.30
N ARG A 59 -11.39 0.97 -2.33
CA ARG A 59 -10.83 2.27 -2.78
C ARG A 59 -10.89 3.33 -1.69
N ALA A 60 -12.01 3.44 -0.98
CA ALA A 60 -12.15 4.40 0.11
C ALA A 60 -11.20 4.09 1.28
N ALA A 61 -10.97 2.81 1.57
CA ALA A 61 -10.01 2.37 2.58
C ALA A 61 -8.56 2.57 2.12
N GLU A 62 -8.27 2.37 0.84
CA GLU A 62 -6.94 2.57 0.23
C GLU A 62 -6.50 4.03 0.34
N LEU A 63 -7.40 4.98 0.06
CA LEU A 63 -7.13 6.41 0.24
C LEU A 63 -6.84 6.76 1.71
N LYS A 64 -7.59 6.18 2.65
CA LYS A 64 -7.33 6.35 4.10
C LYS A 64 -5.99 5.74 4.51
N ALA A 65 -5.64 4.57 3.97
CA ALA A 65 -4.37 3.91 4.21
C ALA A 65 -3.20 4.77 3.72
N LEU A 66 -3.32 5.35 2.52
CA LEU A 66 -2.31 6.19 1.88
C LEU A 66 -2.03 7.45 2.71
N GLY A 67 -3.07 8.06 3.29
CA GLY A 67 -2.94 9.21 4.19
C GLY A 67 -2.56 8.87 5.63
N SER A 68 -2.28 7.61 5.96
CA SER A 68 -2.06 7.19 7.35
C SER A 68 -0.66 7.58 7.87
N PRO A 69 -0.49 7.80 9.19
CA PRO A 69 0.82 8.05 9.79
C PRO A 69 1.83 6.92 9.57
N GLY A 70 1.36 5.68 9.37
CA GLY A 70 2.21 4.53 9.05
C GLY A 70 2.89 4.70 7.69
N VAL A 71 2.14 5.13 6.68
CA VAL A 71 2.69 5.46 5.35
C VAL A 71 3.61 6.67 5.42
N ALA A 72 3.23 7.72 6.15
CA ALA A 72 4.07 8.91 6.31
C ALA A 72 5.44 8.64 6.98
N ARG A 73 5.51 7.61 7.84
CA ARG A 73 6.76 7.18 8.52
C ARG A 73 7.53 6.11 7.73
N ALA A 74 6.91 5.50 6.73
CA ALA A 74 7.54 4.47 5.92
C ALA A 74 8.56 5.11 4.96
N LYS A 75 9.70 4.44 4.80
CA LYS A 75 10.71 4.88 3.83
C LYS A 75 10.52 4.24 2.47
N VAL A 76 9.86 3.08 2.43
CA VAL A 76 9.53 2.38 1.20
C VAL A 76 8.07 1.96 1.25
N VAL A 77 7.30 2.33 0.23
CA VAL A 77 5.86 2.06 0.14
C VAL A 77 5.57 1.38 -1.20
N ALA A 78 5.01 0.17 -1.17
CA ALA A 78 4.44 -0.46 -2.36
C ALA A 78 2.98 -0.03 -2.50
N LEU A 79 2.64 0.59 -3.63
CA LEU A 79 1.29 1.07 -3.90
C LEU A 79 0.45 -0.01 -4.58
N GLY A 80 -0.87 0.05 -4.42
CA GLY A 80 -1.81 -0.76 -5.18
C GLY A 80 -1.80 -0.37 -6.66
N GLY A 81 -2.10 -1.31 -7.55
CA GLY A 81 -2.00 -1.08 -9.00
C GLY A 81 -2.90 0.04 -9.54
N GLY A 82 -3.98 0.36 -8.83
CA GLY A 82 -4.88 1.46 -9.18
C GLY A 82 -4.80 2.67 -8.24
N THR A 83 -3.87 2.70 -7.30
CA THR A 83 -3.70 3.86 -6.40
C THR A 83 -3.46 5.16 -7.17
N PRO A 84 -2.62 5.21 -8.24
CA PRO A 84 -2.35 6.45 -8.98
C PRO A 84 -3.54 7.03 -9.73
N THR A 85 -4.55 6.21 -10.01
CA THR A 85 -5.74 6.62 -10.76
C THR A 85 -6.94 6.88 -9.84
N ALA A 86 -6.77 6.73 -8.53
CA ALA A 86 -7.81 6.99 -7.55
C ALA A 86 -8.04 8.50 -7.40
N PRO A 87 -9.29 9.00 -7.54
CA PRO A 87 -9.61 10.39 -7.26
C PRO A 87 -9.21 10.77 -5.83
N GLY A 88 -8.48 11.88 -5.67
CA GLY A 88 -8.04 12.38 -4.36
C GLY A 88 -6.80 11.70 -3.77
N ALA A 89 -6.09 10.87 -4.55
CA ALA A 89 -4.73 10.47 -4.19
C ALA A 89 -3.81 11.73 -4.16
N PRO A 90 -3.03 11.95 -3.09
CA PRO A 90 -2.14 13.10 -2.95
C PRO A 90 -0.91 13.06 -3.87
#